data_AF-A0AAW0DV18-F1
#
_entry.id   AF-A0AAW0DV18-F1
#
_cell.length_a   1.000
_cell.length_b   1.000
_cell.length_c   1.000
_cell.angle_alpha   90.00
_cell.angle_beta   90.00
_cell.angle_gamma   90.00
#
_symmetry.space_group_name_H-M   'P 1'
#
loop_
_entity.id
_entity.type
_entity.pdbx_description
1 polymer ?
#
loop_
_entity_poly.entity_id
_entity_poly.type
_entity_poly.pdbx_seq_one_letter_code
_entity_poly.pdbx_strand_id
1 'polypeptide(L)'
;MPKEAKPKRKAEKADKPAKGRGKKDPNAPKRALSAYMFFSQDWRERIKNENPEASFGEVGKLLGAKWKELDDEEKKPYVEQAAKDKERAEDEKLAYEVRVAAKKVPPQAAARTTTTS
;
A
#
# COMPACT_ATOMS: atom_id res chain seq x y z
N MET A 1 21.85 -19.14 29.43
CA MET A 1 21.78 -18.12 28.36
C MET A 1 20.40 -17.49 28.37
N PRO A 2 20.19 -16.32 28.99
CA PRO A 2 18.90 -15.64 28.92
C PRO A 2 18.75 -15.01 27.53
N LYS A 3 17.71 -15.39 26.78
CA LYS A 3 17.39 -14.76 25.50
C LYS A 3 16.89 -13.34 25.77
N GLU A 4 17.69 -12.37 25.34
CA GLU A 4 17.46 -10.94 25.46
C GLU A 4 16.12 -10.50 24.86
N ALA A 5 15.42 -9.70 25.65
CA ALA A 5 14.22 -8.98 25.29
C ALA A 5 14.52 -7.97 24.17
N LYS A 6 13.94 -8.18 22.98
CA LYS A 6 13.90 -7.14 21.93
C LYS A 6 12.81 -6.10 22.27
N PRO A 7 13.13 -4.80 22.32
CA PRO A 7 12.23 -3.76 22.77
C PRO A 7 11.09 -3.57 21.77
N LYS A 8 9.85 -3.82 22.23
CA LYS A 8 8.63 -3.43 21.51
C LYS A 8 8.59 -1.91 21.44
N ARG A 9 9.06 -1.34 20.32
CA ARG A 9 8.90 0.09 19.99
C ARG A 9 7.42 0.47 20.14
N LYS A 10 7.14 1.30 21.14
CA LYS A 10 5.94 2.13 21.25
C LYS A 10 5.70 2.79 19.89
N ALA A 11 4.65 2.37 19.18
CA ALA A 11 4.07 3.18 18.11
C ALA A 11 3.33 4.34 18.79
N GLU A 12 4.09 5.38 19.10
CA GLU A 12 3.60 6.69 19.49
C GLU A 12 2.65 7.21 18.41
N LYS A 13 1.53 7.76 18.88
CA LYS A 13 0.49 8.38 18.06
C LYS A 13 1.11 9.45 17.16
N ALA A 14 1.22 9.16 15.86
CA ALA A 14 1.31 10.20 14.85
C ALA A 14 -0.11 10.57 14.43
N ASP A 15 -0.73 11.46 15.21
CA ASP A 15 -1.80 12.33 14.76
C ASP A 15 -1.23 13.21 13.63
N LYS A 16 -1.28 12.68 12.40
CA LYS A 16 -1.08 13.50 11.20
C LYS A 16 -2.47 13.87 10.72
N PRO A 17 -2.81 15.17 10.60
CA PRO A 17 -4.08 15.57 10.03
C PRO A 17 -4.20 14.91 8.67
N ALA A 18 -5.35 14.30 8.40
CA ALA A 18 -5.70 13.74 7.10
C ALA A 18 -5.71 14.88 6.07
N LYS A 19 -4.52 15.27 5.61
CA LYS A 19 -4.30 16.25 4.56
C LYS A 19 -5.11 15.74 3.39
N GLY A 20 -6.12 16.53 3.01
CA GLY A 20 -7.24 16.12 2.17
C GLY A 20 -6.79 15.17 1.08
N ARG A 21 -7.50 14.04 0.95
CA ARG A 21 -7.37 13.17 -0.22
C ARG A 21 -7.83 14.01 -1.43
N GLY A 22 -6.93 14.87 -1.92
CA GLY A 22 -7.06 15.50 -3.22
C GLY A 22 -7.37 14.39 -4.20
N LYS A 23 -8.37 14.63 -5.05
CA LYS A 23 -8.92 13.69 -6.04
C LYS A 23 -7.79 12.81 -6.57
N LYS A 24 -7.72 11.57 -6.08
CA LYS A 24 -6.70 10.62 -6.51
C LYS A 24 -6.91 10.47 -8.00
N ASP A 25 -5.91 10.82 -8.82
CA ASP A 25 -6.01 10.69 -10.27
C ASP A 25 -6.55 9.28 -10.59
N PRO A 26 -7.67 9.16 -11.33
CA PRO A 26 -8.26 7.86 -11.64
C PRO A 26 -7.31 6.92 -12.39
N ASN A 27 -6.28 7.49 -13.02
CA ASN A 27 -5.25 6.79 -13.77
C ASN A 27 -4.01 6.42 -12.93
N ALA A 28 -3.96 6.82 -11.65
CA ALA A 28 -2.83 6.47 -10.80
C ALA A 28 -2.81 4.96 -10.52
N PRO A 29 -1.66 4.30 -10.67
CA PRO A 29 -1.53 2.87 -10.44
C PRO A 29 -1.83 2.59 -8.98
N LYS A 30 -2.48 1.44 -8.76
CA LYS A 30 -2.87 1.01 -7.44
C LYS A 30 -1.59 0.69 -6.66
N ARG A 31 -1.51 1.17 -5.42
CA ARG A 31 -0.35 0.88 -4.55
C ARG A 31 -0.25 -0.63 -4.35
N ALA A 32 0.98 -1.15 -4.29
CA ALA A 32 1.25 -2.51 -3.85
C ALA A 32 0.54 -2.82 -2.54
N LEU A 33 -0.04 -4.02 -2.46
CA LEU A 33 -0.57 -4.55 -1.23
C LEU A 33 0.59 -5.14 -0.41
N SER A 34 0.68 -4.76 0.86
CA SER A 34 1.63 -5.37 1.80
C SER A 34 1.11 -6.74 2.27
N ALA A 35 1.98 -7.54 2.90
CA ALA A 35 1.61 -8.85 3.45
C ALA A 35 0.41 -8.75 4.40
N TYR A 36 0.40 -7.70 5.23
CA TYR A 36 -0.72 -7.37 6.09
C TYR A 36 -2.01 -7.04 5.33
N MET A 37 -1.93 -6.41 4.16
CA MET A 37 -3.11 -6.09 3.36
C MET A 37 -3.72 -7.33 2.72
N PHE A 38 -2.91 -8.29 2.26
CA PHE A 38 -3.41 -9.58 1.78
C PHE A 38 -4.11 -10.34 2.92
N PHE A 39 -3.41 -10.52 4.04
CA PHE A 39 -3.99 -11.10 5.24
C PHE A 39 -5.28 -10.38 5.68
N SER A 40 -5.27 -9.05 5.68
CA SER A 40 -6.42 -8.26 6.09
C SER A 40 -7.59 -8.36 5.13
N GLN A 41 -7.41 -8.66 3.84
CA GLN A 41 -8.55 -8.88 2.94
C GLN A 41 -9.22 -10.21 3.26
N ASP A 42 -8.44 -11.28 3.39
CA ASP A 42 -8.94 -12.62 3.71
C ASP A 42 -9.61 -12.68 5.09
N TRP A 43 -8.99 -12.06 6.10
CA TRP A 43 -9.49 -12.13 7.47
C TRP A 43 -10.57 -11.11 7.78
N ARG A 44 -10.63 -9.98 7.06
CA ARG A 44 -11.70 -8.99 7.30
C ARG A 44 -13.07 -9.58 7.05
N GLU A 45 -13.23 -10.37 5.98
CA GLU A 45 -14.51 -11.01 5.69
C GLU A 45 -14.88 -12.04 6.75
N ARG A 46 -13.90 -12.84 7.21
CA ARG A 46 -14.10 -13.81 8.30
C ARG A 46 -14.54 -13.12 9.59
N ILE A 47 -13.79 -12.12 10.05
CA ILE A 47 -14.10 -11.39 11.29
C ILE A 47 -15.42 -10.65 11.17
N LYS A 48 -15.75 -10.08 10.00
CA LYS A 48 -17.02 -9.42 9.77
C LYS A 48 -18.19 -10.41 9.74
N ASN A 49 -18.00 -11.61 9.23
CA ASN A 49 -19.01 -12.66 9.27
C ASN A 49 -19.22 -13.20 10.69
N GLU A 50 -18.14 -13.34 11.47
CA GLU A 50 -18.22 -13.72 12.89
C GLU A 50 -18.79 -12.60 13.77
N ASN A 51 -18.52 -11.34 13.42
CA ASN A 51 -18.93 -10.15 14.16
C ASN A 51 -19.62 -9.16 13.20
N PRO A 52 -20.85 -9.45 12.74
CA PRO A 52 -21.56 -8.59 11.81
C PRO A 52 -21.93 -7.22 12.41
N GLU A 53 -22.04 -7.13 13.74
CA GLU A 53 -22.25 -5.87 14.46
C GLU A 53 -20.95 -5.10 14.73
N ALA A 54 -19.78 -5.73 14.59
CA ALA A 54 -18.52 -5.04 14.86
C ALA A 54 -18.27 -3.92 13.84
N SER A 55 -17.89 -2.77 14.37
CA SER A 55 -17.53 -1.63 13.55
C SER A 55 -16.23 -1.91 12.77
N PHE A 56 -16.04 -1.22 11.64
CA PHE A 56 -14.78 -1.32 10.88
C PHE A 56 -13.53 -1.05 11.76
N GLY A 57 -13.66 -0.17 12.77
CA GLY A 57 -12.58 0.12 13.71
C GLY A 57 -12.24 -1.07 14.62
N GLU A 58 -13.24 -1.83 15.06
CA GLU A 58 -13.04 -3.03 15.89
C GLU A 58 -12.48 -4.18 15.06
N VAL A 59 -13.01 -4.40 13.87
CA VAL A 59 -12.48 -5.39 12.91
C VAL A 59 -11.00 -5.13 12.63
N GLY A 60 -10.62 -3.85 12.43
CA GLY A 60 -9.22 -3.46 12.24
C GLY A 60 -8.32 -3.72 13.46
N LYS A 61 -8.85 -3.55 14.69
CA LYS A 61 -8.11 -3.89 15.92
C LYS A 61 -7.88 -5.39 16.03
N LEU A 62 -8.91 -6.20 15.79
CA LEU A 62 -8.83 -7.67 15.83
C LEU A 62 -7.85 -8.21 14.78
N LEU A 63 -7.91 -7.69 13.55
CA LEU A 63 -6.94 -7.99 12.49
C LEU A 63 -5.50 -7.68 12.88
N GLY A 64 -5.28 -6.49 13.45
CA GLY A 64 -3.95 -6.07 13.87
C GLY A 64 -3.39 -6.90 15.03
N ALA A 65 -4.26 -7.36 15.94
CA ALA A 65 -3.89 -8.30 17.00
C ALA A 65 -3.53 -9.67 16.40
N LYS A 66 -4.42 -10.22 15.56
CA LYS A 66 -4.23 -11.52 14.93
C LYS A 66 -2.95 -11.58 14.09
N TRP A 67 -2.66 -10.54 13.31
CA TRP A 67 -1.40 -10.45 12.55
C TRP A 67 -0.15 -10.45 13.44
N LYS A 68 -0.22 -9.86 14.63
CA LYS A 68 0.90 -9.89 15.58
C LYS A 68 1.06 -11.25 16.24
N GLU A 69 -0.03 -11.99 16.39
CA GLU A 69 -0.04 -13.36 16.92
C GLU A 69 0.40 -14.40 15.90
N LEU A 70 0.18 -14.18 14.60
CA LEU A 70 0.66 -15.09 13.55
C LEU A 70 2.18 -15.24 13.60
N ASP A 71 2.65 -16.47 13.38
CA ASP A 71 4.08 -16.77 13.26
C ASP A 71 4.66 -16.34 11.90
N ASP A 72 5.99 -16.26 11.83
CA ASP A 72 6.69 -15.91 10.58
C ASP A 72 6.39 -16.94 9.46
N GLU A 73 6.12 -18.19 9.81
CA GLU A 73 5.73 -19.23 8.86
C GLU A 73 4.36 -18.97 8.24
N GLU A 74 3.38 -18.54 9.04
CA GLU A 74 2.04 -18.19 8.55
C GLU A 74 2.07 -16.88 7.75
N LYS A 75 2.96 -15.96 8.12
CA LYS A 75 3.18 -14.70 7.40
C LYS A 75 3.91 -14.92 6.08
N LYS A 76 4.79 -15.91 5.99
CA LYS A 76 5.64 -16.19 4.84
C LYS A 76 4.91 -16.19 3.49
N PRO A 77 3.81 -16.95 3.29
CA PRO A 77 3.08 -16.91 2.01
C PRO A 77 2.54 -15.51 1.69
N TYR A 78 2.05 -14.75 2.68
CA TYR A 78 1.59 -13.38 2.47
C TYR A 78 2.74 -12.41 2.16
N VAL A 79 3.91 -12.62 2.77
CA VAL A 79 5.12 -11.82 2.50
C VAL A 79 5.63 -12.09 1.09
N GLU A 80 5.66 -13.34 0.65
CA GLU A 80 6.04 -13.70 -0.73
C GLU A 80 5.05 -13.12 -1.75
N GLN A 81 3.73 -13.21 -1.47
CA GLN A 81 2.71 -12.61 -2.33
C GLN A 81 2.84 -11.09 -2.40
N ALA A 82 3.12 -10.45 -1.27
CA ALA A 82 3.36 -9.01 -1.20
C ALA A 82 4.64 -8.57 -1.90
N ALA A 83 5.70 -9.38 -1.85
CA ALA A 83 6.92 -9.10 -2.59
C ALA A 83 6.67 -9.10 -4.10
N LYS A 84 5.92 -10.10 -4.61
CA LYS A 84 5.52 -10.16 -6.02
C LYS A 84 4.63 -8.98 -6.42
N ASP A 85 3.63 -8.63 -5.60
CA ASP A 85 2.74 -7.50 -5.88
C ASP A 85 3.46 -6.16 -5.82
N LYS A 86 4.46 -6.04 -4.93
CA LYS A 86 5.33 -4.87 -4.83
C LYS A 86 6.09 -4.61 -6.11
N GLU A 87 6.70 -5.65 -6.69
CA GLU A 87 7.43 -5.53 -7.95
C GLU A 87 6.51 -5.04 -9.08
N ARG A 88 5.32 -5.64 -9.23
CA ARG A 88 4.31 -5.19 -10.22
C ARG A 88 3.96 -3.71 -10.02
N ALA A 89 3.65 -3.31 -8.80
CA ALA A 89 3.21 -1.94 -8.55
C ALA A 89 4.36 -0.92 -8.68
N GLU A 90 5.61 -1.32 -8.45
CA GLU A 90 6.78 -0.48 -8.69
C GLU A 90 6.97 -0.23 -10.19
N ASP A 91 6.83 -1.25 -11.03
CA ASP A 91 6.84 -1.11 -12.50
C ASP A 91 5.69 -0.21 -13.00
N GLU A 92 4.45 -0.49 -12.57
CA GLU A 92 3.28 0.32 -12.93
C GLU A 92 3.41 1.77 -12.46
N LYS A 93 4.01 1.99 -11.28
CA LYS A 93 4.30 3.33 -10.74
C LYS A 93 5.31 4.06 -11.59
N LEU A 94 6.39 3.41 -12.02
CA LEU A 94 7.38 4.01 -12.90
C LEU A 94 6.76 4.39 -14.25
N ALA A 95 6.00 3.48 -14.86
CA ALA A 95 5.29 3.75 -16.11
C ALA A 95 4.31 4.93 -15.97
N TYR A 96 3.59 5.01 -14.85
CA TYR A 96 2.72 6.14 -14.56
C TYR A 96 3.47 7.44 -14.30
N GLU A 97 4.58 7.42 -13.57
CA GLU A 97 5.41 8.61 -13.32
C GLU A 97 5.97 9.17 -14.62
N VAL A 98 6.41 8.30 -15.54
CA VAL A 98 6.82 8.69 -16.90
C VAL A 98 5.65 9.30 -17.68
N ARG A 99 4.46 8.67 -17.64
CA ARG A 99 3.25 9.19 -18.32
C ARG A 99 2.78 10.52 -17.76
N VAL A 100 2.83 10.71 -16.44
CA VAL A 100 2.46 11.95 -15.76
C VAL A 100 3.48 13.03 -16.07
N ALA A 101 4.78 12.70 -16.06
CA ALA A 101 5.83 13.62 -16.45
C ALA A 101 5.61 14.08 -17.91
N ALA A 102 5.37 13.15 -18.85
CA ALA A 102 5.08 13.48 -20.24
C ALA A 102 3.82 14.35 -20.44
N LYS A 103 2.78 14.18 -19.60
CA LYS A 103 1.59 15.06 -19.60
C LYS A 103 1.85 16.44 -18.96
N LYS A 104 2.78 16.54 -18.02
CA LYS A 104 3.16 17.79 -17.34
C LYS A 104 4.16 18.62 -18.15
N VAL A 105 4.89 18.00 -19.06
CA VAL A 105 5.62 18.73 -20.10
C VAL A 105 4.56 19.24 -21.07
N PRO A 106 4.27 20.56 -21.12
CA PRO A 106 3.45 21.09 -22.19
C PRO A 106 4.14 20.74 -23.51
N PRO A 107 3.42 20.41 -24.60
CA PRO A 107 4.03 20.27 -25.90
C PRO A 107 4.63 21.63 -26.27
N GLN A 108 5.88 21.86 -25.91
CA GLN A 108 6.63 23.00 -26.37
C GLN A 108 6.87 22.75 -27.85
N ALA A 109 6.01 23.38 -28.65
CA ALA A 109 6.24 23.72 -30.04
C ALA A 109 6.67 22.54 -30.93
N ALA A 110 5.66 21.79 -31.40
CA ALA A 110 5.63 21.48 -32.84
C ALA A 110 5.40 22.81 -33.61
N ALA A 111 6.38 23.71 -33.57
CA ALA A 111 6.45 24.88 -34.43
C ALA A 111 7.64 24.68 -35.36
N ARG A 112 7.32 24.15 -36.55
CA ARG A 112 7.86 24.57 -37.84
C ARG A 112 9.29 25.17 -37.82
N THR A 113 10.29 24.40 -38.23
CA THR A 113 11.41 24.93 -39.04
C THR A 113 11.94 23.85 -39.98
N THR A 114 11.28 23.72 -41.13
CA THR A 114 11.99 23.51 -42.39
C THR A 114 12.90 24.71 -42.61
N THR A 115 14.20 24.59 -42.34
CA THR A 115 15.21 25.57 -42.76
C THR A 115 16.47 24.82 -43.19
N THR A 116 16.62 24.72 -44.51
CA THR A 116 17.85 24.77 -45.31
C THR A 116 19.19 24.67 -44.58
N SER A 117 19.97 23.65 -44.93
CA SER A 117 21.32 23.85 -45.47
C SER A 117 21.63 22.78 -46.51
#